data_AF-A0A7C7W680-F1
#
_entry.id   AF-A0A7C7W680-F1
#
_cell.length_a   1.000
_cell.length_b   1.000
_cell.length_c   1.000
_cell.angle_alpha   90.00
_cell.angle_beta   90.00
_cell.angle_gamma   90.00
#
_symmetry.space_group_name_H-M   'P 1'
#
loop_
_entity.id
_entity.type
_entity.pdbx_description
1 polymer ?
#
loop_
_entity_poly.entity_id
_entity_poly.type
_entity_poly.pdbx_seq_one_letter_code
_entity_poly.pdbx_strand_id
1 'polypeptide(L)'
;ASMLIREKGFKALARPLGKIDEVIIAVPADAPVNRVEDLKRGIRLVFTDDPNVHLVGMIMLEPANLSTENIQSQMVDSYAIVAKQLIRGEADAGIFLKEAFDDLSNLTRSELKPLVESQINDIFHALLVGPHLAAKSETIRSLLINMNETSQGKSTLDALGIDGWASVDEEDAEFMIDLMDAIQ
;
A
#
# COMPACT_ATOMS: atom_id res chain seq x y z
N ALA A 1 -3.95 5.80 -12.63
CA ALA A 1 -2.82 6.04 -13.54
C ALA A 1 -3.14 5.65 -15.00
N SER A 2 -3.96 4.62 -15.21
CA SER A 2 -4.43 4.09 -16.51
C SER A 2 -4.65 5.18 -17.60
N MET A 3 -5.56 6.14 -17.40
CA MET A 3 -5.81 7.24 -18.35
C MET A 3 -4.55 8.05 -18.73
N LEU A 4 -3.64 8.33 -17.79
CA LEU A 4 -2.46 9.15 -18.09
C LEU A 4 -1.47 8.42 -19.01
N ILE A 5 -1.23 7.14 -18.73
CA ILE A 5 -0.28 6.32 -19.49
C ILE A 5 -0.92 5.87 -20.81
N ARG A 6 -2.08 5.20 -20.75
CA ARG A 6 -2.74 4.58 -21.91
C ARG A 6 -3.35 5.59 -22.89
N GLU A 7 -3.95 6.66 -22.38
CA GLU A 7 -4.69 7.61 -23.24
C GLU A 7 -3.91 8.92 -23.49
N LYS A 8 -3.14 9.40 -22.50
CA LYS A 8 -2.47 10.71 -22.59
C LYS A 8 -0.97 10.62 -22.87
N GLY A 9 -0.43 9.41 -23.10
CA GLY A 9 0.94 9.19 -23.52
C GLY A 9 1.99 9.58 -22.48
N PHE A 10 1.64 9.53 -21.19
CA PHE A 10 2.62 9.68 -20.12
C PHE A 10 3.46 8.40 -20.00
N LYS A 11 4.71 8.55 -19.57
CA LYS A 11 5.62 7.42 -19.33
C LYS A 11 6.02 7.37 -17.87
N ALA A 12 6.04 6.17 -17.28
CA ALA A 12 6.63 5.96 -15.97
C ALA A 12 8.16 6.07 -16.05
N LEU A 13 8.75 6.79 -15.11
CA LEU A 13 10.21 6.98 -15.04
C LEU A 13 10.82 6.21 -13.89
N ALA A 14 10.27 6.38 -12.69
CA ALA A 14 10.85 5.84 -11.48
C ALA A 14 9.82 5.70 -10.38
N ARG A 15 10.10 4.81 -9.42
CA ARG A 15 9.37 4.62 -8.18
C ARG A 15 10.26 4.99 -6.99
N PRO A 16 9.72 5.55 -5.89
CA PRO A 16 10.50 5.80 -4.70
C PRO A 16 10.95 4.49 -4.07
N LEU A 17 12.13 4.50 -3.45
CA LEU A 17 12.65 3.43 -2.60
C LEU A 17 12.43 3.80 -1.13
N GLY A 18 12.33 2.80 -0.26
CA GLY A 18 12.21 3.01 1.19
C GLY A 18 10.83 3.42 1.68
N LYS A 19 9.88 3.72 0.78
CA LYS A 19 8.46 3.77 1.08
C LYS A 19 7.79 2.51 0.60
N ILE A 20 7.57 1.60 1.53
CA ILE A 20 6.84 0.38 1.28
C ILE A 20 5.47 0.57 1.93
N ASP A 21 4.47 0.94 1.12
CA ASP A 21 3.07 1.08 1.56
C ASP A 21 2.40 -0.29 1.74
N GLU A 22 3.15 -1.29 2.22
CA GLU A 22 2.65 -2.63 2.45
C GLU A 22 1.54 -2.61 3.48
N VAL A 23 0.53 -3.42 3.22
CA VAL A 23 -0.66 -3.52 4.04
C VAL A 23 -0.71 -4.89 4.68
N ILE A 24 -1.07 -4.90 5.97
CA ILE A 24 -1.34 -6.10 6.73
C ILE A 24 -2.83 -6.14 7.06
N ILE A 25 -3.45 -7.30 6.81
CA ILE A 25 -4.73 -7.63 7.41
C ILE A 25 -4.45 -8.45 8.66
N ALA A 26 -4.88 -7.93 9.81
CA ALA A 26 -4.70 -8.62 11.08
C ALA A 26 -6.03 -8.81 11.81
N VAL A 27 -6.11 -9.85 12.62
CA VAL A 27 -7.23 -10.20 13.50
C VAL A 27 -6.75 -10.35 14.94
N PRO A 28 -7.64 -10.47 15.93
CA PRO A 28 -7.25 -10.87 17.28
C PRO A 28 -6.49 -12.21 17.29
N ALA A 29 -5.48 -12.36 18.15
CA ALA A 29 -4.63 -13.55 18.16
C ALA A 29 -5.40 -14.85 18.42
N ASP A 30 -6.45 -14.78 19.25
CA ASP A 30 -7.33 -15.89 19.61
C ASP A 30 -8.46 -16.15 18.58
N ALA A 31 -8.54 -15.34 17.52
CA ALA A 31 -9.55 -15.52 16.48
C ALA A 31 -9.39 -16.90 15.81
N PRO A 32 -10.50 -17.63 15.55
CA PRO A 32 -10.45 -19.00 15.02
C PRO A 32 -10.03 -19.09 13.55
N VAL A 33 -9.85 -17.95 12.88
CA VAL A 33 -9.47 -17.83 11.46
C VAL A 33 -7.96 -17.83 11.30
N ASN A 34 -7.43 -18.44 10.23
CA ASN A 34 -5.99 -18.53 9.98
C ASN A 34 -5.57 -18.03 8.59
N ARG A 35 -6.53 -17.70 7.73
CA ARG A 35 -6.33 -17.08 6.43
C ARG A 35 -7.48 -16.13 6.12
N VAL A 36 -7.31 -15.27 5.13
CA VAL A 36 -8.34 -14.29 4.74
C VAL A 36 -9.66 -14.97 4.42
N GLU A 37 -9.64 -16.06 3.67
CA GLU A 37 -10.82 -16.77 3.17
C GLU A 37 -11.70 -17.37 4.28
N ASP A 38 -11.18 -17.45 5.51
CA ASP A 38 -11.95 -17.88 6.67
C ASP A 38 -12.85 -16.75 7.23
N LEU A 39 -12.59 -15.50 6.84
CA LEU A 39 -13.40 -14.34 7.22
C LEU A 39 -14.79 -14.44 6.59
N LYS A 40 -15.80 -14.01 7.34
CA LYS A 40 -17.20 -14.13 6.93
C LYS A 40 -17.78 -12.78 6.58
N ARG A 41 -18.79 -12.79 5.73
CA ARG A 41 -19.63 -11.61 5.50
C ARG A 41 -20.21 -11.11 6.82
N GLY A 42 -20.28 -9.79 6.95
CA GLY A 42 -20.78 -9.09 8.13
C GLY A 42 -19.73 -8.78 9.19
N ILE A 43 -18.44 -9.10 8.95
CA ILE A 43 -17.36 -8.73 9.88
C ILE A 43 -17.30 -7.22 10.11
N ARG A 44 -16.85 -6.85 11.31
CA ARG A 44 -16.49 -5.49 11.68
C ARG A 44 -15.05 -5.23 11.27
N LEU A 45 -14.86 -4.43 10.23
CA LEU A 45 -13.56 -4.04 9.70
C LEU A 45 -13.20 -2.65 10.23
N VAL A 46 -12.01 -2.52 10.83
CA VAL A 46 -11.49 -1.24 11.30
C VAL A 46 -10.23 -0.82 10.52
N PHE A 47 -10.13 0.46 10.14
CA PHE A 47 -9.02 0.99 9.34
C PHE A 47 -8.82 2.50 9.58
N THR A 48 -7.72 3.07 9.10
CA THR A 48 -7.43 4.50 9.21
C THR A 48 -8.03 5.32 8.06
N ASP A 49 -7.84 6.63 8.03
CA ASP A 49 -8.27 7.50 6.93
C ASP A 49 -7.32 7.48 5.71
N ASP A 50 -6.32 6.60 5.68
CA ASP A 50 -5.42 6.43 4.54
C ASP A 50 -6.15 5.69 3.39
N PRO A 51 -6.46 6.38 2.27
CA PRO A 51 -7.24 5.80 1.20
C PRO A 51 -6.46 4.73 0.41
N ASN A 52 -5.13 4.80 0.37
CA ASN A 52 -4.31 3.83 -0.36
C ASN A 52 -4.24 2.52 0.42
N VAL A 53 -3.97 2.62 1.73
CA VAL A 53 -3.95 1.46 2.63
C VAL A 53 -5.34 0.80 2.68
N HIS A 54 -6.41 1.59 2.71
CA HIS A 54 -7.77 1.07 2.65
C HIS A 54 -8.04 0.32 1.35
N LEU A 55 -7.69 0.89 0.20
CA LEU A 55 -7.88 0.25 -1.11
C LEU A 55 -7.15 -1.11 -1.19
N VAL A 56 -5.86 -1.13 -0.86
CA VAL A 56 -5.05 -2.37 -0.86
C VAL A 56 -5.63 -3.38 0.13
N GLY A 57 -6.02 -2.94 1.32
CA GLY A 57 -6.66 -3.83 2.29
C GLY A 57 -7.97 -4.44 1.79
N MET A 58 -8.79 -3.67 1.06
CA MET A 58 -10.03 -4.19 0.45
C MET A 58 -9.75 -5.21 -0.65
N ILE A 59 -8.74 -4.99 -1.50
CA ILE A 59 -8.26 -5.97 -2.50
C ILE A 59 -7.87 -7.27 -1.82
N MET A 60 -7.09 -7.18 -0.74
CA MET A 60 -6.62 -8.34 0.01
C MET A 60 -7.74 -9.13 0.67
N LEU A 61 -8.92 -8.53 0.87
CA LEU A 61 -10.11 -9.17 1.44
C LEU A 61 -11.03 -9.79 0.38
N GLU A 62 -10.84 -9.50 -0.91
CA GLU A 62 -11.62 -10.05 -2.01
C GLU A 62 -11.66 -11.60 -2.05
N PRO A 63 -10.57 -12.34 -1.74
CA PRO A 63 -10.60 -13.81 -1.68
C PRO A 63 -11.63 -14.38 -0.69
N ALA A 64 -12.00 -13.61 0.35
CA ALA A 64 -13.07 -13.96 1.30
C ALA A 64 -14.46 -13.55 0.81
N ASN A 65 -14.57 -13.05 -0.42
CA ASN A 65 -15.78 -12.50 -1.02
C ASN A 65 -16.35 -11.33 -0.19
N LEU A 66 -15.45 -10.51 0.36
CA LEU A 66 -15.77 -9.34 1.16
C LEU A 66 -15.68 -8.07 0.32
N SER A 67 -16.63 -7.18 0.54
CA SER A 67 -16.72 -5.88 -0.14
C SER A 67 -17.34 -4.85 0.81
N THR A 68 -17.30 -3.58 0.42
CA THR A 68 -17.92 -2.48 1.18
C THR A 68 -19.42 -2.69 1.44
N GLU A 69 -20.10 -3.49 0.63
CA GLU A 69 -21.53 -3.80 0.77
C GLU A 69 -21.83 -4.84 1.85
N ASN A 70 -20.85 -5.67 2.21
CA ASN A 70 -21.06 -6.83 3.07
C ASN A 70 -20.21 -6.84 4.34
N ILE A 71 -19.54 -5.75 4.64
CA ILE A 71 -18.77 -5.53 5.88
C ILE A 71 -19.35 -4.36 6.67
N GLN A 72 -19.08 -4.35 7.98
CA GLN A 72 -19.34 -3.20 8.84
C GLN A 72 -18.03 -2.44 9.00
N SER A 73 -17.88 -1.35 8.25
CA SER A 73 -16.66 -0.55 8.23
C SER A 73 -16.65 0.50 9.34
N GLN A 74 -15.51 0.63 10.03
CA GLN A 74 -15.25 1.68 10.98
C GLN A 74 -13.88 2.34 10.71
N MET A 75 -13.92 3.63 10.39
CA MET A 75 -12.71 4.44 10.23
C MET A 75 -12.29 5.04 11.58
N VAL A 76 -10.99 5.07 11.87
CA VAL A 76 -10.41 5.60 13.12
C VAL A 76 -9.14 6.42 12.86
N ASP A 77 -8.72 7.23 13.83
CA ASP A 77 -7.68 8.24 13.62
C ASP A 77 -6.23 7.68 13.65
N SER A 78 -6.00 6.43 14.07
CA SER A 78 -4.65 5.86 14.10
C SER A 78 -4.61 4.33 14.17
N TYR A 79 -3.51 3.74 13.70
CA TYR A 79 -3.26 2.29 13.78
C TYR A 79 -3.23 1.74 15.22
N ALA A 80 -2.83 2.55 16.19
CA ALA A 80 -2.93 2.17 17.60
C ALA A 80 -4.39 1.97 18.05
N ILE A 81 -5.33 2.76 17.53
CA ILE A 81 -6.77 2.60 17.79
C ILE A 81 -7.30 1.35 17.08
N VAL A 82 -6.87 1.10 15.82
CA VAL A 82 -7.20 -0.14 15.08
C VAL A 82 -6.83 -1.37 15.93
N ALA A 83 -5.57 -1.45 16.39
CA ALA A 83 -5.10 -2.55 17.26
C ALA A 83 -5.91 -2.67 18.55
N LYS A 84 -6.19 -1.55 19.21
CA LYS A 84 -6.97 -1.52 20.45
C LYS A 84 -8.39 -2.05 20.28
N GLN A 85 -9.06 -1.74 19.16
CA GLN A 85 -10.40 -2.25 18.89
C GLN A 85 -10.41 -3.76 18.64
N LEU A 86 -9.41 -4.29 17.93
CA LEU A 86 -9.27 -5.74 17.76
C LEU A 86 -9.07 -6.44 19.10
N ILE A 87 -8.14 -5.98 19.92
CA ILE A 87 -7.83 -6.58 21.22
C ILE A 87 -9.06 -6.55 22.16
N ARG A 88 -9.93 -5.55 22.03
CA ARG A 88 -11.15 -5.43 22.83
C ARG A 88 -12.33 -6.24 22.26
N GLY A 89 -12.17 -6.86 21.10
CA GLY A 89 -13.26 -7.51 20.38
C GLY A 89 -14.32 -6.52 19.88
N GLU A 90 -13.98 -5.24 19.73
CA GLU A 90 -14.83 -4.20 19.16
C GLU A 90 -14.85 -4.28 17.61
N ALA A 91 -13.82 -4.90 17.02
CA ALA A 91 -13.72 -5.23 15.60
C ALA A 91 -13.23 -6.68 15.40
N ASP A 92 -13.47 -7.24 14.21
CA ASP A 92 -13.12 -8.62 13.87
C ASP A 92 -11.85 -8.71 13.02
N ALA A 93 -11.59 -7.70 12.18
CA ALA A 93 -10.37 -7.57 11.38
C ALA A 93 -9.96 -6.10 11.26
N GLY A 94 -8.66 -5.85 11.07
CA GLY A 94 -8.12 -4.51 10.87
C GLY A 94 -7.14 -4.42 9.72
N ILE A 95 -7.14 -3.27 9.04
CA ILE A 95 -6.18 -2.92 7.99
C ILE A 95 -5.09 -2.04 8.59
N PHE A 96 -3.83 -2.42 8.39
CA PHE A 96 -2.68 -1.70 8.88
C PHE A 96 -1.71 -1.37 7.76
N LEU A 97 -1.08 -0.20 7.81
CA LEU A 97 0.21 0.01 7.17
C LEU A 97 1.23 -0.88 7.89
N LYS A 98 2.04 -1.61 7.13
CA LYS A 98 3.02 -2.57 7.65
C LYS A 98 3.99 -1.91 8.61
N GLU A 99 4.59 -0.78 8.23
CA GLU A 99 5.51 -0.04 9.09
C GLU A 99 4.84 0.31 10.42
N ALA A 100 3.59 0.81 10.39
CA ALA A 100 2.86 1.14 11.61
C ALA A 100 2.49 -0.10 12.45
N PHE A 101 2.22 -1.25 11.84
CA PHE A 101 2.06 -2.51 12.54
C PHE A 101 3.38 -2.97 13.18
N ASP A 102 4.48 -2.78 12.44
CA ASP A 102 5.84 -3.10 12.86
C ASP A 102 6.43 -2.13 13.90
N ASP A 103 5.77 -0.99 14.12
CA ASP A 103 6.04 -0.06 15.22
C ASP A 103 5.18 -0.31 16.46
N LEU A 104 4.17 -1.18 16.39
CA LEU A 104 3.38 -1.56 17.56
C LEU A 104 4.29 -2.23 18.60
N SER A 105 4.00 -1.96 19.88
CA SER A 105 4.72 -2.60 20.99
C SER A 105 4.62 -4.13 20.89
N ASN A 106 5.65 -4.85 21.32
CA ASN A 106 5.66 -6.32 21.30
C ASN A 106 4.43 -6.93 22.01
N LEU A 107 3.99 -6.32 23.11
CA LEU A 107 2.79 -6.75 23.83
C LEU A 107 1.52 -6.57 23.00
N THR A 108 1.39 -5.44 22.29
CA THR A 108 0.23 -5.21 21.41
C THR A 108 0.27 -6.16 20.22
N ARG A 109 1.44 -6.37 19.62
CA ARG A 109 1.60 -7.24 18.45
C ARG A 109 1.33 -8.71 18.78
N SER A 110 1.69 -9.18 19.98
CA SER A 110 1.42 -10.57 20.38
C SER A 110 -0.07 -10.90 20.52
N GLU A 111 -0.91 -9.89 20.74
CA GLU A 111 -2.38 -10.03 20.81
C GLU A 111 -3.05 -9.95 19.43
N LEU A 112 -2.26 -9.80 18.36
CA LEU A 112 -2.73 -9.73 16.99
C LEU A 112 -2.12 -10.86 16.16
N LYS A 113 -2.89 -11.34 15.18
CA LYS A 113 -2.46 -12.35 14.21
C LYS A 113 -2.63 -11.79 12.80
N PRO A 114 -1.53 -11.52 12.08
CA PRO A 114 -1.57 -11.24 10.65
C PRO A 114 -2.16 -12.45 9.90
N LEU A 115 -3.15 -12.22 9.05
CA LEU A 115 -3.70 -13.24 8.15
C LEU A 115 -3.02 -13.22 6.78
N VAL A 116 -2.67 -12.02 6.32
CA VAL A 116 -2.02 -11.77 5.05
C VAL A 116 -1.26 -10.46 5.13
N GLU A 117 -0.16 -10.40 4.40
CA GLU A 117 0.65 -9.22 4.16
C GLU A 117 0.74 -9.06 2.65
N SER A 118 0.47 -7.86 2.14
CA SER A 118 0.68 -7.59 0.73
C SER A 118 2.17 -7.66 0.45
N GLN A 119 2.58 -8.29 -0.65
CA GLN A 119 3.94 -8.13 -1.17
C GLN A 119 3.87 -7.10 -2.28
N ILE A 120 4.23 -5.87 -1.97
CA ILE A 120 4.06 -4.75 -2.90
C ILE A 120 5.37 -4.51 -3.66
N ASN A 121 5.76 -5.48 -4.48
CA ASN A 121 6.65 -5.16 -5.59
C ASN A 121 5.86 -4.70 -6.83
N ASP A 122 4.55 -4.99 -6.90
CA ASP A 122 3.75 -4.83 -8.12
C ASP A 122 2.85 -3.57 -8.15
N ILE A 123 2.55 -2.93 -7.00
CA ILE A 123 1.75 -1.68 -6.93
C ILE A 123 2.56 -0.56 -6.29
N PHE A 124 2.94 0.48 -7.02
CA PHE A 124 3.81 1.50 -6.44
C PHE A 124 3.46 2.91 -6.90
N HIS A 125 3.88 3.89 -6.12
CA HIS A 125 3.91 5.27 -6.58
C HIS A 125 4.93 5.40 -7.73
N ALA A 126 4.50 5.96 -8.85
CA ALA A 126 5.35 6.17 -10.01
C ALA A 126 5.42 7.67 -10.36
N LEU A 127 6.62 8.17 -10.58
CA LEU A 127 6.85 9.48 -11.18
C LEU A 127 6.66 9.36 -12.69
N LEU A 128 5.70 10.12 -13.22
CA LEU A 128 5.34 10.10 -14.63
C LEU A 128 5.90 11.34 -15.35
N VAL A 129 6.29 11.16 -16.61
CA VAL A 129 6.65 12.25 -17.52
C VAL A 129 5.60 12.38 -18.61
N GLY A 130 5.15 13.61 -18.86
CA GLY A 130 4.20 13.90 -19.92
C GLY A 130 4.83 13.87 -21.32
N PRO A 131 4.03 13.72 -22.39
CA PRO A 131 4.50 13.52 -23.76
C PRO A 131 5.41 14.65 -24.28
N HIS A 132 5.19 15.89 -23.83
CA HIS A 132 6.03 17.05 -24.19
C HIS A 132 7.48 16.93 -23.73
N LEU A 133 7.75 16.14 -22.70
CA LEU A 133 9.08 15.89 -22.15
C LEU A 133 9.57 14.47 -22.43
N ALA A 134 8.87 13.69 -23.26
CA ALA A 134 9.21 12.29 -23.54
C ALA A 134 10.63 12.13 -24.13
N ALA A 135 11.12 13.10 -24.89
CA ALA A 135 12.50 13.09 -25.41
C ALA A 135 13.57 13.22 -24.31
N LYS A 136 13.20 13.68 -23.11
CA LYS A 136 14.09 13.83 -21.95
C LYS A 136 13.89 12.73 -20.90
N SER A 137 13.02 11.74 -21.15
CA SER A 137 12.69 10.68 -20.20
C SER A 137 13.92 10.02 -19.61
N GLU A 138 14.85 9.57 -20.45
CA GLU A 138 16.08 8.91 -19.99
C GLU A 138 16.97 9.83 -19.17
N THR A 139 17.15 11.08 -19.61
CA THR A 139 17.92 12.06 -18.84
C THR A 139 17.30 12.30 -17.45
N ILE A 140 15.98 12.45 -17.37
CA ILE A 140 15.29 12.66 -16.09
C ILE A 140 15.40 11.41 -15.21
N ARG A 141 15.18 10.22 -15.80
CA ARG A 141 15.31 8.92 -15.12
C ARG A 141 16.71 8.75 -14.52
N SER A 142 17.76 8.99 -15.31
CA SER A 142 19.15 8.91 -14.83
C SER A 142 19.43 9.91 -13.71
N LEU A 143 18.91 11.13 -13.78
CA LEU A 143 19.08 12.11 -12.70
C LEU A 143 18.39 11.69 -11.40
N LEU A 144 17.21 11.06 -11.49
CA LEU A 144 16.47 10.57 -10.34
C LEU A 144 17.20 9.40 -9.65
N ILE A 145 17.62 8.40 -10.42
CA ILE A 145 18.26 7.19 -9.86
C ILE A 145 19.61 7.51 -9.21
N ASN A 146 20.37 8.45 -9.78
CA ASN A 146 21.67 8.88 -9.25
C ASN A 146 21.56 10.03 -8.24
N MET A 147 20.36 10.36 -7.76
CA MET A 147 20.17 11.48 -6.83
C MET A 147 20.91 11.24 -5.50
N ASN A 148 21.06 9.98 -5.10
CA ASN A 148 21.83 9.58 -3.92
C ASN A 148 23.35 9.76 -4.07
N GLU A 149 23.88 10.10 -5.24
CA GLU A 149 25.32 10.29 -5.47
C GLU A 149 25.79 11.70 -5.07
N THR A 150 24.87 12.64 -4.89
CA THR A 150 25.19 14.04 -4.56
C THR A 150 24.69 14.40 -3.16
N SER A 151 25.41 15.28 -2.46
CA SER A 151 24.99 15.75 -1.12
C SER A 151 23.65 16.50 -1.16
N GLN A 152 23.41 17.29 -2.20
CA GLN A 152 22.14 18.00 -2.39
C GLN A 152 20.99 17.03 -2.71
N GLY A 153 21.25 16.02 -3.54
CA GLY A 153 20.26 14.99 -3.85
C GLY A 153 19.90 14.15 -2.62
N LYS A 154 20.87 13.72 -1.80
CA LYS A 154 20.61 13.06 -0.50
C LYS A 154 19.72 13.89 0.42
N SER A 155 20.04 15.18 0.59
CA SER A 155 19.19 16.08 1.40
C SER A 155 17.77 16.23 0.85
N THR A 156 17.57 16.08 -0.46
CA THR A 156 16.24 16.12 -1.10
C THR A 156 15.49 14.81 -0.87
N LEU A 157 16.17 13.66 -0.99
CA LEU A 157 15.63 12.34 -0.67
C LEU A 157 15.19 12.26 0.80
N ASP A 158 16.01 12.74 1.73
CA ASP A 158 15.69 12.82 3.16
C ASP A 158 14.43 13.66 3.41
N ALA A 159 14.31 14.81 2.74
CA ALA A 159 13.14 15.69 2.86
C ALA A 159 11.87 15.07 2.28
N LEU A 160 11.99 14.20 1.28
CA LEU A 160 10.90 13.43 0.69
C LEU A 160 10.57 12.17 1.51
N GLY A 161 11.43 11.79 2.46
CA GLY A 161 11.31 10.57 3.26
C GLY A 161 11.38 9.30 2.41
N ILE A 162 12.29 9.28 1.42
CA ILE A 162 12.54 8.12 0.55
C ILE A 162 14.05 7.86 0.48
N ASP A 163 14.45 6.59 0.32
CA ASP A 163 15.86 6.19 0.28
C ASP A 163 16.52 6.45 -1.07
N GLY A 164 15.70 6.65 -2.11
CA GLY A 164 16.17 6.79 -3.48
C GLY A 164 15.06 6.60 -4.50
N TRP A 165 15.45 6.43 -5.76
CA TRP A 165 14.55 6.13 -6.86
C TRP A 165 15.03 4.87 -7.57
N ALA A 166 14.11 3.98 -7.94
CA ALA A 166 14.36 2.87 -8.84
C ALA A 166 13.67 3.12 -10.18
N SER A 167 14.28 2.68 -11.29
CA SER A 167 13.63 2.71 -12.59
C SER A 167 12.33 1.91 -12.59
N VAL A 168 11.35 2.38 -13.34
CA VAL A 168 10.12 1.65 -13.63
C VAL A 168 10.08 1.40 -15.12
N ASP A 169 9.98 0.14 -15.52
CA ASP A 169 9.86 -0.18 -16.94
C ASP A 169 8.39 -0.11 -17.39
N GLU A 170 8.20 0.00 -18.71
CA GLU A 170 6.86 0.15 -19.29
C GLU A 170 5.99 -1.07 -19.00
N GLU A 171 6.60 -2.27 -18.98
CA GLU A 171 5.94 -3.52 -18.61
C GLU A 171 5.45 -3.51 -17.15
N ASP A 172 6.29 -3.07 -16.21
CA ASP A 172 5.91 -2.96 -14.79
C ASP A 172 4.76 -1.97 -14.58
N ALA A 173 4.79 -0.85 -15.31
CA ALA A 173 3.75 0.17 -15.24
C ALA A 173 2.41 -0.33 -15.83
N GLU A 174 2.45 -1.06 -16.95
CA GLU A 174 1.26 -1.67 -17.55
C GLU A 174 0.70 -2.80 -16.67
N PHE A 175 1.55 -3.65 -16.11
CA PHE A 175 1.12 -4.71 -15.18
C PHE A 175 0.42 -4.13 -13.95
N MET A 176 0.99 -3.07 -13.35
CA MET A 176 0.36 -2.35 -12.25
C MET A 176 -1.01 -1.77 -12.66
N ILE A 177 -1.14 -1.23 -13.87
CA ILE A 177 -2.43 -0.71 -14.36
C ILE A 177 -3.44 -1.84 -14.53
N ASP A 178 -3.05 -2.97 -15.14
CA ASP A 178 -3.94 -4.12 -15.32
C ASP A 178 -4.41 -4.68 -13.99
N LEU A 179 -3.52 -4.73 -13.00
CA LEU A 179 -3.87 -5.12 -11.65
C LEU A 179 -4.91 -4.17 -11.06
N MET A 180 -4.72 -2.85 -11.17
CA MET A 180 -5.70 -1.86 -10.70
C MET A 180 -7.04 -1.93 -11.44
N ASP A 181 -7.04 -2.17 -12.76
CA ASP A 181 -8.26 -2.24 -13.57
C ASP A 181 -9.05 -3.53 -13.28
N ALA A 182 -8.37 -4.64 -12.95
CA ALA A 182 -9.03 -5.91 -12.56
C ALA A 182 -9.76 -5.82 -11.21
N ILE A 183 -9.47 -4.78 -10.42
CA ILE A 183 -9.95 -4.56 -9.06
C ILE A 183 -11.17 -3.61 -9.01
N GLN A 184 -11.49 -2.91 -10.12
CA GLN A 184 -12.63 -1.99 -10.21
C GLN A 184 -13.94 -2.66 -10.63
#